data_AF-A0A1I6WCG1-F1
#
_entry.id   AF-A0A1I6WCG1-F1
#
_cell.length_a   1.000
_cell.length_b   1.000
_cell.length_c   1.000
_cell.angle_alpha   90.00
_cell.angle_beta   90.00
_cell.angle_gamma   90.00
#
_symmetry.space_group_name_H-M   'P 1'
#
loop_
_entity.id
_entity.type
_entity.pdbx_description
1 polymer ?
#
loop_
_entity_poly.entity_id
_entity_poly.type
_entity_poly.pdbx_seq_one_letter_code
_entity_poly.pdbx_strand_id
1 'polypeptide(L)'
;MEHEKKNRLTLALFSIYLLVLVWSILLKFHFSLSEVHAGRAINLIPFQDSVTVSGLRSIEIFVNIHVFIPFGIYIGILKFNRPFWAKVLPILGTSLAFEIVQFILAIGRTDITDLFNNTLGGMLGIIVYWVLHKILKSRAAKVVHIISIMAIILVPVFITLYLHITGIRIRL
;
A
#
# COMPACT_ATOMS: atom_id res chain seq x y z
N MET A 1 -24.20 -19.13 3.55
CA MET A 1 -24.09 -18.66 2.15
C MET A 1 -23.78 -17.17 2.00
N GLU A 2 -24.62 -16.22 2.48
CA GLU A 2 -24.37 -14.77 2.22
C GLU A 2 -23.10 -14.23 2.91
N HIS A 3 -22.85 -14.65 4.16
CA HIS A 3 -21.62 -14.32 4.88
C HIS A 3 -20.36 -14.88 4.21
N GLU A 4 -20.42 -16.11 3.69
CA GLU A 4 -19.31 -16.73 2.96
C GLU A 4 -19.03 -16.02 1.64
N LYS A 5 -20.08 -15.63 0.89
CA LYS A 5 -19.94 -14.85 -0.34
C LYS A 5 -19.29 -13.49 -0.08
N LYS A 6 -19.66 -12.79 0.99
CA LYS A 6 -19.05 -11.51 1.40
C LYS A 6 -17.56 -11.65 1.73
N ASN A 7 -17.18 -12.74 2.39
CA ASN A 7 -15.77 -13.01 2.69
C ASN A 7 -14.97 -13.37 1.43
N ARG A 8 -15.54 -14.14 0.49
CA ARG A 8 -14.89 -14.45 -0.80
C ARG A 8 -14.66 -13.20 -1.64
N LEU A 9 -15.64 -12.31 -1.74
CA LEU A 9 -15.48 -11.04 -2.47
C LEU A 9 -14.41 -10.15 -1.82
N THR A 10 -14.41 -10.06 -0.49
CA THR A 10 -13.38 -9.31 0.25
C THR A 10 -11.99 -9.85 -0.04
N LEU A 11 -11.83 -11.18 -0.01
CA LEU A 11 -10.56 -11.83 -0.33
C LEU A 11 -10.14 -11.57 -1.78
N ALA A 12 -11.05 -11.69 -2.75
CA ALA A 12 -10.75 -11.44 -4.16
C ALA A 12 -10.29 -10.00 -4.42
N LEU A 13 -11.02 -9.02 -3.90
CA LEU A 13 -10.65 -7.60 -4.02
C LEU A 13 -9.33 -7.29 -3.29
N PHE A 14 -9.13 -7.89 -2.11
CA PHE A 14 -7.89 -7.75 -1.37
C PHE A 14 -6.70 -8.36 -2.12
N SER A 15 -6.86 -9.53 -2.76
CA SER A 15 -5.83 -10.15 -3.59
C SER A 15 -5.48 -9.29 -4.79
N ILE A 16 -6.47 -8.73 -5.50
CA ILE A 16 -6.21 -7.79 -6.61
C ILE A 16 -5.44 -6.58 -6.11
N TYR A 17 -5.87 -5.99 -4.99
CA TYR A 17 -5.16 -4.89 -4.34
C TYR A 17 -3.71 -5.28 -3.97
N LEU A 18 -3.48 -6.47 -3.41
CA LEU A 18 -2.14 -6.93 -3.05
C LEU A 18 -1.25 -7.09 -4.27
N LEU A 19 -1.77 -7.56 -5.42
CA LEU A 19 -1.01 -7.60 -6.67
C LEU A 19 -0.59 -6.21 -7.13
N VAL A 20 -1.51 -5.23 -7.06
CA VAL A 20 -1.21 -3.82 -7.36
C VAL A 20 -0.21 -3.24 -6.37
N LEU A 21 -0.31 -3.59 -5.09
CA LEU A 21 0.61 -3.16 -4.03
C LEU A 21 2.02 -3.70 -4.25
N VAL A 22 2.15 -5.00 -4.48
CA VAL A 22 3.41 -5.68 -4.80
C VAL A 22 4.03 -5.07 -6.05
N TRP A 23 3.24 -4.89 -7.12
CA TRP A 23 3.67 -4.21 -8.33
C TRP A 23 4.17 -2.80 -8.01
N SER A 24 3.40 -2.00 -7.27
CA SER A 24 3.71 -0.60 -6.99
C SER A 24 4.95 -0.42 -6.11
N ILE A 25 5.25 -1.36 -5.22
CA ILE A 25 6.38 -1.26 -4.29
C ILE A 25 7.65 -1.89 -4.89
N LEU A 26 7.54 -3.09 -5.46
CA LEU A 26 8.70 -3.77 -6.06
C LEU A 26 9.10 -3.16 -7.40
N LEU A 27 8.14 -2.63 -8.17
CA LEU A 27 8.39 -1.98 -9.46
C LEU A 27 8.30 -0.46 -9.39
N LYS A 28 8.34 0.11 -8.19
CA LYS A 28 8.83 1.48 -7.93
C LYS A 28 10.33 1.56 -8.26
N PHE A 29 10.75 0.96 -9.39
CA PHE A 29 12.06 1.16 -9.97
C PHE A 29 12.22 2.66 -10.11
N HIS A 30 13.03 3.22 -9.23
CA HIS A 30 13.39 4.62 -9.26
C HIS A 30 13.93 4.85 -10.67
N PHE A 31 13.26 5.69 -11.46
CA PHE A 31 13.74 6.20 -12.75
C PHE A 31 14.98 7.11 -12.57
N SER A 32 15.83 6.80 -11.60
CA SER A 32 17.15 7.36 -11.36
C SER A 32 18.15 6.23 -11.65
N LEU A 33 18.48 6.03 -12.92
CA LEU A 33 19.61 5.18 -13.36
C LEU A 33 20.94 5.55 -12.66
N SER A 34 20.98 6.73 -12.03
CA SER A 34 22.08 7.23 -11.19
C SER A 34 22.27 6.45 -9.87
N GLU A 35 21.23 5.88 -9.26
CA GLU A 35 21.37 5.13 -7.99
C GLU A 35 21.67 3.64 -8.19
N VAL A 36 21.36 3.10 -9.38
CA VAL A 36 21.64 1.70 -9.76
C VAL A 36 23.14 1.38 -9.70
N HIS A 37 24.01 2.39 -9.80
CA HIS A 37 25.47 2.22 -9.74
C HIS A 37 26.04 2.13 -8.31
N ALA A 38 25.24 2.31 -7.25
CA ALA A 38 25.74 2.38 -5.86
C ALA A 38 25.70 1.04 -5.08
N GLY A 39 25.13 -0.03 -5.64
CA GLY A 39 25.00 -1.32 -4.93
C GLY A 39 23.92 -1.31 -3.83
N ARG A 40 23.95 -2.31 -2.94
CA ARG A 40 22.97 -2.47 -1.86
C ARG A 40 23.09 -1.33 -0.84
N ALA A 41 22.12 -0.43 -0.80
CA ALA A 41 22.02 0.63 0.21
C ALA A 41 20.99 0.25 1.29
N ILE A 42 21.41 0.23 2.55
CA ILE A 42 20.53 -0.01 3.71
C ILE A 42 20.49 1.25 4.58
N ASN A 43 19.29 1.77 4.83
CA ASN A 43 19.04 2.78 5.85
C ASN A 43 18.33 2.16 7.06
N LEU A 44 19.06 1.97 8.14
CA LEU A 44 18.52 1.43 9.39
C LEU A 44 18.20 2.49 10.44
N ILE A 45 18.55 3.76 10.17
CA ILE A 45 18.26 4.85 11.10
C ILE A 45 16.95 5.49 10.63
N PRO A 46 15.85 5.35 11.41
CA PRO A 46 14.58 5.93 11.03
C PRO A 46 14.78 7.44 10.90
N PHE A 47 14.26 8.01 9.82
CA PHE A 47 14.21 9.45 9.60
C PHE A 47 15.58 10.12 9.39
N GLN A 48 16.69 9.36 9.27
CA GLN A 48 18.04 9.92 9.11
C GLN A 48 18.14 10.94 7.96
N ASP A 49 17.56 10.58 6.83
CA ASP A 49 17.56 11.42 5.62
C ASP A 49 16.46 12.49 5.62
N SER A 50 15.49 12.39 6.55
CA SER A 50 14.42 13.38 6.66
C SER A 50 14.88 14.65 7.39
N VAL A 51 15.98 14.58 8.13
CA VAL A 51 16.58 15.74 8.83
C VAL A 51 17.40 16.61 7.87
N THR A 52 17.78 16.08 6.69
CA THR A 52 18.75 16.76 5.80
C THR A 52 18.19 17.24 4.46
N VAL A 53 17.10 16.71 3.86
CA VAL A 53 16.83 17.02 2.43
C VAL A 53 15.33 17.04 1.98
N SER A 54 14.94 18.18 1.39
CA SER A 54 13.96 18.42 0.28
C SER A 54 12.50 17.91 0.36
N GLY A 55 11.58 18.66 -0.30
CA GLY A 55 10.16 18.31 -0.39
C GLY A 55 9.81 16.98 -1.08
N LEU A 56 10.75 16.36 -1.82
CA LEU A 56 10.55 15.05 -2.47
C LEU A 56 10.43 13.92 -1.45
N ARG A 57 11.21 13.95 -0.36
CA ARG A 57 11.19 12.94 0.71
C ARG A 57 9.87 12.95 1.49
N SER A 58 9.30 14.13 1.71
CA SER A 58 7.98 14.25 2.34
C SER A 58 6.89 13.59 1.50
N ILE A 59 6.94 13.75 0.17
CA ILE A 59 5.98 13.12 -0.75
C ILE A 59 6.08 11.59 -0.66
N GLU A 60 7.29 11.03 -0.61
CA GLU A 60 7.49 9.57 -0.46
C GLU A 60 6.85 9.03 0.82
N ILE A 61 7.08 9.69 1.95
CA ILE A 61 6.48 9.34 3.25
C ILE A 61 4.95 9.34 3.13
N PHE A 62 4.37 10.40 2.56
CA PHE A 62 2.92 10.48 2.37
C PHE A 62 2.41 9.34 1.48
N VAL A 63 3.07 9.06 0.36
CA VAL A 63 2.67 7.99 -0.56
C VAL A 63 2.72 6.63 0.13
N ASN A 64 3.79 6.33 0.88
CA ASN A 64 3.96 5.05 1.55
C ASN A 64 2.87 4.82 2.63
N ILE A 65 2.53 5.86 3.39
CA ILE A 65 1.38 5.82 4.33
C ILE A 65 0.07 5.56 3.57
N HIS A 66 -0.23 6.35 2.53
CA HIS A 66 -1.52 6.27 1.84
C HIS A 66 -1.75 4.94 1.13
N VAL A 67 -0.69 4.41 0.50
CA VAL A 67 -0.75 3.14 -0.23
C VAL A 67 -1.10 1.97 0.70
N PHE A 68 -0.74 2.02 1.99
CA PHE A 68 -1.09 0.97 2.96
C PHE A 68 -2.45 1.14 3.66
N ILE A 69 -3.14 2.29 3.51
CA ILE A 69 -4.47 2.49 4.09
C ILE A 69 -5.47 1.42 3.61
N PRO A 70 -5.60 1.10 2.31
CA PRO A 70 -6.50 0.05 1.85
C PRO A 70 -6.16 -1.33 2.43
N PHE A 71 -4.88 -1.65 2.63
CA PHE A 71 -4.45 -2.87 3.33
C PHE A 71 -5.12 -2.95 4.71
N GLY A 72 -4.96 -1.89 5.51
CA GLY A 72 -5.53 -1.80 6.85
C GLY A 72 -7.04 -1.96 6.86
N ILE A 73 -7.73 -1.37 5.88
CA ILE A 73 -9.18 -1.49 5.71
C ILE A 73 -9.58 -2.96 5.46
N TYR A 74 -8.92 -3.66 4.54
CA TYR A 74 -9.22 -5.06 4.25
C TYR A 74 -8.94 -5.98 5.44
N ILE A 75 -7.85 -5.76 6.17
CA ILE A 75 -7.59 -6.48 7.42
C ILE A 75 -8.65 -6.17 8.47
N GLY A 76 -9.10 -4.92 8.55
CA GLY A 76 -10.21 -4.50 9.39
C GLY A 76 -11.49 -5.29 9.11
N ILE A 77 -11.80 -5.56 7.83
CA ILE A 77 -12.94 -6.39 7.41
C ILE A 77 -12.69 -7.86 7.80
N LEU A 78 -11.59 -8.44 7.34
CA LEU A 78 -11.32 -9.89 7.45
C LEU A 78 -11.09 -10.36 8.88
N LYS A 79 -10.50 -9.50 9.72
CA LYS A 79 -10.15 -9.80 11.11
C LYS A 79 -10.95 -8.95 12.10
N PHE A 80 -12.17 -8.53 11.75
CA PHE A 80 -12.95 -7.57 12.54
C PHE A 80 -13.01 -7.89 14.04
N ASN A 81 -13.26 -9.14 14.41
CA ASN A 81 -13.39 -9.62 15.79
C ASN A 81 -12.05 -9.91 16.50
N ARG A 82 -10.91 -9.69 15.83
CA ARG A 82 -9.58 -9.89 16.42
C ARG A 82 -9.08 -8.60 17.09
N PRO A 83 -8.22 -8.71 18.12
CA PRO A 83 -7.61 -7.55 18.76
C PRO A 83 -6.76 -6.74 17.76
N PHE A 84 -6.52 -5.47 18.08
CA PHE A 84 -5.83 -4.54 17.18
C PHE A 84 -4.42 -5.01 16.79
N TRP A 85 -3.63 -5.53 17.73
CA TRP A 85 -2.29 -6.05 17.43
C TRP A 85 -2.30 -7.21 16.42
N ALA A 86 -3.32 -8.07 16.45
CA ALA A 86 -3.46 -9.19 15.51
C ALA A 86 -3.86 -8.74 14.10
N LYS A 87 -4.36 -7.51 13.97
CA LYS A 87 -4.61 -6.81 12.70
C LYS A 87 -3.34 -6.12 12.19
N VAL A 88 -2.52 -5.56 13.09
CA VAL A 88 -1.25 -4.90 12.73
C VAL A 88 -0.19 -5.91 12.28
N LEU A 89 -0.12 -7.09 12.89
CA LEU A 89 0.90 -8.10 12.58
C LEU A 89 1.04 -8.45 11.08
N PRO A 90 -0.04 -8.75 10.32
CA PRO A 90 0.09 -9.02 8.88
C PRO A 90 0.54 -7.80 8.07
N ILE A 91 0.23 -6.57 8.51
CA ILE A 91 0.67 -5.34 7.86
C ILE A 91 2.17 -5.17 8.05
N LEU A 92 2.63 -5.25 9.31
CA LEU A 92 4.05 -5.15 9.65
C LEU A 92 4.87 -6.24 8.95
N GLY A 93 4.37 -7.49 8.97
CA GLY A 93 5.02 -8.61 8.31
C GLY A 93 5.11 -8.46 6.79
N THR A 94 4.08 -7.92 6.14
CA THR A 94 4.12 -7.68 4.69
C THR A 94 5.08 -6.54 4.34
N SER A 95 5.07 -5.47 5.13
CA SER A 95 5.99 -4.35 4.95
C SER A 95 7.46 -4.79 5.13
N LEU A 96 7.74 -5.59 6.17
CA LEU A 96 9.07 -6.18 6.38
C LEU A 96 9.47 -7.12 5.23
N ALA A 97 8.52 -7.90 4.70
CA ALA A 97 8.79 -8.76 3.56
C ALA A 97 9.18 -7.96 2.30
N PHE A 98 8.59 -6.78 2.07
CA PHE A 98 9.01 -5.91 0.97
C PHE A 98 10.44 -5.42 1.14
N GLU A 99 10.80 -4.92 2.33
CA GLU A 99 12.17 -4.48 2.65
C GLU A 99 13.19 -5.61 2.41
N ILE A 100 12.88 -6.83 2.85
CA ILE A 100 13.73 -8.02 2.67
C ILE A 100 13.86 -8.38 1.19
N VAL A 101 12.76 -8.39 0.43
CA VAL A 101 12.78 -8.72 -0.99
C VAL A 101 13.59 -7.68 -1.77
N GLN A 102 13.40 -6.39 -1.48
CA GLN A 102 14.17 -5.30 -2.09
C GLN A 102 15.66 -5.44 -1.78
N PHE A 103 16.01 -5.79 -0.54
CA PHE A 103 17.39 -6.05 -0.12
C PHE A 103 18.02 -7.22 -0.89
N ILE A 104 17.34 -8.37 -0.94
CA ILE A 104 17.84 -9.60 -1.57
C ILE A 104 18.05 -9.37 -3.08
N LEU A 105 17.06 -8.78 -3.74
CA LEU A 105 17.07 -8.53 -5.18
C LEU A 105 17.96 -7.35 -5.58
N ALA A 106 18.44 -6.56 -4.61
CA ALA A 106 19.24 -5.35 -4.84
C ALA A 106 18.58 -4.36 -5.83
N ILE A 107 17.24 -4.32 -5.82
CA ILE A 107 16.43 -3.50 -6.74
C ILE A 107 16.09 -2.12 -6.17
N GLY A 108 16.66 -1.74 -5.03
CA GLY A 108 16.41 -0.44 -4.41
C GLY A 108 17.12 -0.27 -3.07
N ARG A 109 16.72 0.78 -2.36
CA ARG A 109 17.18 1.10 -1.01
C ARG A 109 16.22 0.52 0.01
N THR A 110 16.74 -0.31 0.91
CA THR A 110 15.99 -0.77 2.08
C THR A 110 15.96 0.35 3.11
N ASP A 111 14.77 0.73 3.60
CA ASP A 111 14.60 1.85 4.52
C ASP A 111 13.64 1.51 5.66
N ILE A 112 14.15 1.52 6.88
CA ILE A 112 13.32 1.29 8.07
C ILE A 112 12.19 2.34 8.18
N THR A 113 12.36 3.54 7.63
CA THR A 113 11.29 4.55 7.58
C THR A 113 10.11 4.08 6.74
N ASP A 114 10.32 3.31 5.68
CA ASP A 114 9.25 2.76 4.86
C ASP A 114 8.51 1.66 5.60
N LEU A 115 9.23 0.81 6.34
CA LEU A 115 8.63 -0.13 7.28
C LEU A 115 7.66 0.57 8.25
N PHE A 116 8.10 1.67 8.87
CA PHE A 116 7.28 2.46 9.79
C PHE A 116 6.08 3.12 9.11
N ASN A 117 6.29 3.80 7.99
CA ASN A 117 5.25 4.52 7.25
C ASN A 117 4.15 3.59 6.73
N ASN A 118 4.53 2.45 6.16
CA ASN A 118 3.61 1.41 5.71
C ASN A 118 2.79 0.84 6.88
N THR A 119 3.45 0.58 8.01
CA THR A 119 2.77 0.10 9.22
C THR A 119 1.77 1.14 9.75
N LEU A 120 2.16 2.42 9.77
CA LEU A 120 1.30 3.54 10.16
C LEU A 120 0.09 3.66 9.22
N GLY A 121 0.31 3.58 7.90
CA GLY A 121 -0.75 3.57 6.89
C GLY A 121 -1.77 2.46 7.12
N GLY A 122 -1.29 1.24 7.37
CA GLY A 122 -2.17 0.11 7.66
C GLY A 122 -2.91 0.26 9.00
N MET A 123 -2.27 0.82 10.04
CA MET A 123 -2.95 1.16 11.30
C MET A 123 -4.08 2.18 11.07
N LEU A 124 -3.83 3.23 10.30
CA LEU A 124 -4.83 4.22 9.91
C LEU A 124 -5.99 3.55 9.14
N GLY A 125 -5.69 2.64 8.21
CA GLY A 125 -6.70 1.87 7.50
C GLY A 125 -7.61 1.03 8.42
N ILE A 126 -7.03 0.38 9.44
CA ILE A 126 -7.81 -0.36 10.44
C ILE A 126 -8.76 0.58 11.18
N ILE A 127 -8.27 1.75 11.60
CA ILE A 127 -9.05 2.77 12.30
C ILE A 127 -10.18 3.29 11.39
N VAL A 128 -9.88 3.61 10.13
CA VAL A 128 -10.86 4.05 9.13
C VAL A 128 -11.98 3.01 9.00
N TYR A 129 -11.65 1.73 8.84
CA TYR A 129 -12.68 0.71 8.74
C TYR A 129 -13.50 0.57 10.04
N TRP A 130 -12.86 0.66 11.20
CA TRP A 130 -13.58 0.63 12.47
C TRP A 130 -14.58 1.79 12.60
N VAL A 131 -14.19 3.00 12.22
CA VAL A 131 -15.08 4.17 12.18
C VAL A 131 -16.21 3.96 11.18
N LEU A 132 -15.91 3.52 9.96
CA LEU A 132 -16.92 3.21 8.94
C LEU A 132 -17.92 2.16 9.43
N HIS A 133 -17.45 1.11 10.09
CA HIS A 133 -18.32 0.08 10.67
C HIS A 133 -19.18 0.64 11.81
N LYS A 134 -18.65 1.55 12.63
CA LYS A 134 -19.45 2.21 13.68
C LYS A 134 -20.60 3.04 13.10
N ILE A 135 -20.37 3.73 11.98
CA ILE A 135 -21.36 4.60 11.32
C ILE A 135 -22.34 3.79 10.45
N LEU A 136 -21.82 2.91 9.60
CA LEU A 136 -22.56 2.22 8.54
C LEU A 136 -22.94 0.77 8.89
N LYS A 137 -22.45 0.26 10.02
CA LYS A 137 -22.70 -1.11 10.51
C LYS A 137 -22.35 -2.15 9.44
N SER A 138 -23.26 -3.08 9.19
CA SER A 138 -23.11 -4.15 8.19
C SER A 138 -22.97 -3.65 6.75
N ARG A 139 -23.26 -2.37 6.47
CA ARG A 139 -23.09 -1.76 5.14
C ARG A 139 -21.66 -1.28 4.88
N ALA A 140 -20.81 -1.14 5.91
CA ALA A 140 -19.45 -0.63 5.77
C ALA A 140 -18.61 -1.44 4.76
N ALA A 141 -18.62 -2.77 4.89
CA ALA A 141 -17.91 -3.65 3.95
C ALA A 141 -18.43 -3.49 2.51
N LYS A 142 -19.75 -3.36 2.33
CA LYS A 142 -20.36 -3.15 1.00
C LYS A 142 -19.91 -1.82 0.37
N VAL A 143 -19.84 -0.76 1.17
CA VAL A 143 -19.33 0.55 0.72
C VAL A 143 -17.86 0.46 0.32
N VAL A 144 -17.03 -0.21 1.13
CA VAL A 144 -15.62 -0.45 0.78
C VAL A 144 -15.50 -1.24 -0.52
N HIS A 145 -16.31 -2.29 -0.73
CA HIS A 145 -16.30 -3.05 -1.98
C HIS A 145 -16.68 -2.20 -3.19
N ILE A 146 -17.71 -1.37 -3.08
CA ILE A 146 -18.12 -0.45 -4.16
C ILE A 146 -16.98 0.51 -4.50
N ILE A 147 -16.39 1.15 -3.49
CA ILE A 147 -15.25 2.06 -3.67
C ILE A 147 -14.06 1.33 -4.32
N SER A 148 -13.78 0.10 -3.88
CA SER A 148 -12.69 -0.72 -4.43
C SER A 148 -12.90 -1.03 -5.91
N ILE A 149 -14.12 -1.44 -6.29
CA ILE A 149 -14.47 -1.75 -7.68
C ILE A 149 -14.39 -0.47 -8.54
N MET A 150 -14.90 0.66 -8.03
CA MET A 150 -14.78 1.95 -8.71
C MET A 150 -13.31 2.33 -8.91
N ALA A 151 -12.45 2.14 -7.91
CA ALA A 151 -11.02 2.43 -8.02
C ALA A 151 -10.33 1.54 -9.07
N ILE A 152 -10.64 0.23 -9.11
CA ILE A 152 -10.11 -0.71 -10.11
C ILE A 152 -10.45 -0.28 -11.54
N ILE A 153 -11.62 0.33 -11.76
CA ILE A 153 -12.06 0.79 -13.08
C ILE A 153 -11.50 2.19 -13.40
N LEU A 154 -11.63 3.13 -12.46
CA LEU A 154 -11.32 4.54 -12.70
C LEU A 154 -9.82 4.80 -12.77
N VAL A 155 -9.00 4.16 -11.93
CA VAL A 155 -7.56 4.42 -11.89
C VAL A 155 -6.89 4.12 -13.24
N PRO A 156 -7.10 2.95 -13.88
CA PRO A 156 -6.57 2.70 -15.23
C PRO A 156 -7.09 3.68 -16.28
N VAL A 157 -8.36 4.09 -16.20
CA VAL A 157 -8.94 5.08 -17.12
C VAL A 157 -8.24 6.43 -16.97
N PHE A 158 -8.00 6.89 -15.74
CA PHE A 158 -7.26 8.13 -15.50
C PHE A 158 -5.81 8.03 -15.95
N ILE A 159 -5.14 6.90 -15.69
CA ILE A 159 -3.75 6.69 -16.14
C ILE A 159 -3.67 6.71 -17.67
N THR A 160 -4.54 5.97 -18.36
CA THR A 160 -4.55 5.92 -19.83
C THR A 160 -4.88 7.28 -20.45
N LEU A 161 -5.84 8.01 -19.89
CA LEU A 161 -6.17 9.37 -20.30
C LEU A 161 -4.99 10.33 -20.09
N TYR A 162 -4.33 10.28 -18.93
CA TYR A 162 -3.16 11.09 -18.63
C TYR A 162 -2.02 10.83 -19.61
N LEU A 163 -1.72 9.56 -19.90
CA LEU A 163 -0.69 9.19 -20.88
C LEU A 163 -1.05 9.67 -22.30
N HIS A 164 -2.32 9.60 -22.67
CA HIS A 164 -2.80 10.09 -23.96
C HIS A 164 -2.62 11.62 -24.09
N ILE A 165 -3.03 12.38 -23.08
CA ILE A 165 -2.93 13.85 -23.07
C ILE A 165 -1.47 14.31 -23.06
N THR A 166 -0.60 13.64 -22.32
CA THR A 166 0.83 14.00 -22.20
C THR A 166 1.69 13.47 -23.35
N GLY A 167 1.13 12.66 -24.25
CA GLY A 167 1.85 12.06 -25.38
C GLY A 167 2.90 11.02 -24.97
N ILE A 168 2.92 10.59 -23.71
CA ILE A 168 3.84 9.59 -23.19
C ILE A 168 3.43 8.21 -23.73
N ARG A 169 4.26 7.64 -24.60
CA ARG A 169 4.08 6.26 -25.09
C ARG A 169 4.87 5.31 -24.19
N ILE A 170 4.17 4.43 -23.48
CA ILE A 170 4.79 3.30 -22.81
C ILE A 170 5.28 2.34 -23.91
N ARG A 171 6.59 2.26 -24.12
CA ARG A 171 7.19 1.14 -24.86
C ARG A 171 7.23 -0.03 -23.89
N LEU A 172 6.31 -0.98 -24.07
CA LEU A 172 6.38 -2.30 -23.44
C LEU A 172 7.51 -3.12 -24.07
#